data_AF-M1JAM6-F1
#
_entry.id   AF-M1JAM6-F1
#
_cell.length_a   1.000
_cell.length_b   1.000
_cell.length_c   1.000
_cell.angle_alpha   90.00
_cell.angle_beta   90.00
_cell.angle_gamma   90.00
#
_symmetry.space_group_name_H-M   'P 1'
#
loop_
_entity.id
_entity.type
_entity.pdbx_description
1 polymer ?
#
loop_
_entity_poly.entity_id
_entity_poly.type
_entity_poly.pdbx_seq_one_letter_code
_entity_poly.pdbx_strand_id
1 'polypeptide(L)'
;MPSPQQRSGSFRKVFVKLPSGKSTIHYERRKDNIARCGMCKKPLNGVKNNYTYKYSKTEKRPERVYGGYLCHKCLESLIKMTIRGIS
;
A
#
# COMPACT_ATOMS: atom_id res chain seq x y z
N MET A 1 -28.25 17.16 -6.47
CA MET A 1 -27.19 16.49 -7.28
C MET A 1 -25.95 16.30 -6.40
N PRO A 2 -25.27 15.14 -6.37
CA PRO A 2 -24.06 14.95 -5.56
C PRO A 2 -22.95 15.92 -6.00
N SER A 3 -22.01 16.22 -5.10
CA SER A 3 -20.93 17.17 -5.41
C SER A 3 -20.10 16.70 -6.61
N PRO A 4 -19.49 17.59 -7.41
CA PRO A 4 -18.67 17.17 -8.56
C PRO A 4 -17.59 16.16 -8.19
N GLN A 5 -16.98 16.31 -7.02
CA GLN A 5 -15.97 15.39 -6.48
C GLN A 5 -16.52 13.96 -6.28
N GLN A 6 -17.77 13.82 -5.82
CA GLN A 6 -18.47 12.55 -5.59
C GLN A 6 -18.98 11.88 -6.88
N ARG A 7 -19.00 12.61 -8.00
CA ARG A 7 -19.32 12.05 -9.32
C ARG A 7 -18.11 11.37 -9.94
N SER A 8 -16.91 11.84 -9.61
CA SER A 8 -15.65 11.29 -10.12
C SER A 8 -15.40 9.85 -9.62
N GLY A 9 -14.58 9.09 -10.36
CA GLY A 9 -14.17 7.74 -9.98
C GLY A 9 -13.17 7.67 -8.81
N SER A 10 -12.76 8.81 -8.24
CA SER A 10 -11.76 8.83 -7.15
C SER A 10 -12.30 8.25 -5.84
N PHE A 11 -13.58 8.50 -5.55
CA PHE A 11 -14.25 7.95 -4.37
C PHE A 11 -15.02 6.68 -4.73
N ARG A 12 -14.89 5.65 -3.90
CA ARG A 12 -15.77 4.47 -3.95
C ARG A 12 -17.07 4.79 -3.22
N LYS A 13 -18.19 4.32 -3.78
CA LYS A 13 -19.52 4.43 -3.19
C LYS A 13 -19.76 3.17 -2.35
N VAL A 14 -20.06 3.34 -1.07
CA VAL A 14 -20.41 2.26 -0.14
C VAL A 14 -21.86 2.43 0.26
N PHE A 15 -22.71 1.49 -0.12
CA PHE A 15 -24.12 1.50 0.27
C PHE A 15 -24.24 0.92 1.68
N VAL A 16 -24.72 1.73 2.62
CA VAL A 16 -24.83 1.37 4.04
C VAL A 16 -26.28 1.54 4.48
N LYS A 17 -26.78 0.60 5.28
CA LYS A 17 -28.06 0.75 5.99
C LYS A 17 -27.79 1.35 7.36
N LEU A 18 -28.46 2.46 7.66
CA LEU A 18 -28.41 3.08 8.98
C LEU A 18 -29.27 2.26 9.97
N PRO A 19 -28.99 2.37 11.28
CA PRO A 19 -29.84 1.79 12.33
C PRO A 19 -31.32 2.22 12.24
N SER A 20 -31.57 3.42 11.73
CA SER A 20 -32.92 3.96 11.46
C SER A 20 -33.63 3.30 10.26
N GLY A 21 -33.03 2.30 9.60
CA GLY A 21 -33.60 1.61 8.43
C GLY A 21 -33.38 2.32 7.08
N LYS A 22 -32.88 3.56 7.08
CA LYS A 22 -32.59 4.33 5.86
C LYS A 22 -31.31 3.82 5.18
N SER A 23 -31.32 3.70 3.86
CA SER A 23 -30.13 3.41 3.06
C SER A 23 -29.44 4.70 2.62
N THR A 24 -28.15 4.85 2.91
CA THR A 24 -27.34 5.99 2.49
C THR A 24 -26.08 5.54 1.74
N ILE A 25 -25.44 6.49 1.04
CA ILE A 25 -24.18 6.29 0.33
C ILE A 25 -23.05 6.97 1.11
N HIS A 26 -22.09 6.18 1.58
CA HIS A 26 -20.84 6.67 2.12
C HIS A 26 -19.80 6.75 1.00
N TYR A 27 -19.11 7.89 0.90
CA TYR A 27 -18.06 8.11 -0.09
C TYR A 27 -16.70 7.98 0.60
N GLU A 28 -15.93 6.98 0.22
CA GLU A 28 -14.60 6.72 0.80
C GLU A 28 -13.52 6.71 -0.28
N ARG A 29 -12.27 6.99 0.09
CA ARG A 29 -11.15 6.84 -0.85
C ARG A 29 -10.96 5.36 -1.19
N ARG A 30 -10.51 5.10 -2.43
CA ARG A 30 -10.13 3.74 -2.86
C ARG A 30 -8.92 3.25 -2.08
N LYS A 31 -8.81 1.93 -1.95
CA LYS A 31 -7.63 1.31 -1.36
C LYS A 31 -6.44 1.47 -2.29
N ASP A 32 -5.29 1.78 -1.72
CA ASP A 32 -4.02 1.85 -2.41
C ASP A 32 -3.57 0.45 -2.84
N ASN A 33 -2.80 0.40 -3.92
CA ASN A 33 -2.25 -0.84 -4.45
C ASN A 33 -1.18 -1.42 -3.51
N ILE A 34 -0.97 -2.73 -3.60
CA ILE A 34 0.06 -3.44 -2.83
C ILE A 34 1.45 -2.92 -3.21
N ALA A 35 2.30 -2.64 -2.22
CA ALA A 35 3.70 -2.29 -2.45
C ALA A 35 4.45 -3.43 -3.15
N ARG A 36 5.23 -3.09 -4.19
CA ARG A 36 5.96 -4.06 -5.02
C ARG A 36 7.46 -3.84 -4.93
N CYS A 37 8.21 -4.92 -5.08
CA CYS A 37 9.67 -4.88 -5.14
C CYS A 37 10.13 -4.13 -6.40
N GLY A 38 11.11 -3.24 -6.26
CA GLY A 38 11.66 -2.48 -7.39
C GLY A 38 12.27 -3.34 -8.50
N MET A 39 12.87 -4.49 -8.14
CA MET A 39 13.52 -5.39 -9.10
C MET A 39 12.57 -6.44 -9.67
N CYS A 40 12.02 -7.31 -8.81
CA CYS A 40 11.23 -8.46 -9.25
C CYS A 40 9.71 -8.20 -9.31
N LYS A 41 9.24 -7.00 -8.93
CA LYS A 41 7.81 -6.61 -8.93
C LYS A 41 6.89 -7.48 -8.06
N LYS A 42 7.45 -8.41 -7.27
CA LYS A 42 6.72 -9.23 -6.30
C LYS A 42 6.15 -8.36 -5.18
N PRO A 43 5.00 -8.72 -4.60
CA PRO A 43 4.44 -8.00 -3.46
C PRO A 43 5.42 -8.02 -2.28
N LEU A 44 5.54 -6.88 -1.59
CA LEU A 44 6.37 -6.73 -0.40
C LEU A 44 5.56 -7.06 0.85
N ASN A 45 6.15 -7.91 1.70
CA ASN A 45 5.59 -8.26 3.00
C ASN A 45 6.02 -7.23 4.06
N GLY A 46 5.13 -6.96 5.01
CA GLY A 46 5.42 -6.07 6.14
C GLY A 46 5.39 -4.57 5.80
N VAL A 47 4.87 -4.19 4.62
CA VAL A 47 4.64 -2.79 4.24
C VAL A 47 3.14 -2.51 4.30
N LYS A 48 2.75 -1.47 5.02
CA LYS A 48 1.35 -1.01 5.04
C LYS A 48 1.06 -0.29 3.72
N ASN A 49 -0.05 -0.66 3.07
CA ASN A 49 -0.42 -0.09 1.77
C ASN A 49 -1.36 1.11 1.91
N ASN A 50 -2.39 0.99 2.75
CA ASN A 50 -3.43 2.01 2.89
C ASN A 50 -3.07 3.00 3.98
N TYR A 51 -3.39 4.28 3.78
CA TYR A 51 -3.30 5.32 4.80
C TYR A 51 -1.92 5.43 5.46
N THR A 52 -0.86 5.31 4.65
CA THR A 52 0.54 5.31 5.11
C THR A 52 0.92 6.55 5.92
N TYR A 53 0.21 7.67 5.75
CA TYR A 53 0.41 8.89 6.54
C TYR A 53 -0.01 8.75 8.02
N LYS A 54 -0.88 7.79 8.37
CA LYS A 54 -1.37 7.59 9.75
C LYS A 54 -0.41 6.79 10.63
N TYR A 55 0.49 6.01 10.03
CA TYR A 55 1.38 5.12 10.75
C TYR A 55 2.68 5.81 11.18
N SER A 56 3.31 5.29 12.22
CA SER A 56 4.65 5.69 12.65
C SER A 56 5.72 5.27 11.63
N LYS A 57 6.96 5.76 11.76
CA LYS A 57 8.04 5.46 10.82
C LYS A 57 8.40 3.97 10.80
N THR A 58 8.35 3.30 11.95
CA THR A 58 8.67 1.87 12.12
C THR A 58 7.56 0.97 11.58
N GLU A 59 6.30 1.34 11.75
CA GLU A 59 5.17 0.54 11.23
C GLU A 59 5.04 0.56 9.70
N LYS A 60 5.60 1.57 9.04
CA LYS A 60 5.54 1.70 7.57
C LYS A 60 6.42 0.68 6.86
N ARG A 61 7.54 0.28 7.47
CA ARG A 61 8.58 -0.49 6.79
C ARG A 61 9.29 -1.46 7.73
N PRO A 62 9.77 -2.60 7.21
CA PRO A 62 10.73 -3.44 7.93
C PRO A 62 12.03 -2.67 8.27
N GLU A 63 12.69 -3.06 9.36
CA GLU A 63 13.93 -2.42 9.84
C GLU A 63 15.18 -2.82 9.05
N ARG A 64 15.13 -3.92 8.28
CA ARG A 64 16.25 -4.36 7.44
C ARG A 64 16.64 -3.31 6.39
N VAL A 65 17.89 -3.40 5.92
CA VAL A 65 18.40 -2.58 4.80
C VAL A 65 17.49 -2.74 3.57
N TYR A 66 17.25 -1.65 2.83
CA TYR A 66 16.29 -1.57 1.73
C TYR A 66 14.89 -2.13 2.05
N GLY A 67 14.49 -2.07 3.32
CA GLY A 67 13.17 -2.46 3.82
C GLY A 67 12.09 -1.57 3.23
N GLY A 68 11.07 -2.19 2.62
CA GLY A 68 10.00 -1.48 1.93
C GLY A 68 10.27 -1.15 0.46
N TYR A 69 11.46 -1.48 -0.08
CA TYR A 69 11.79 -1.26 -1.48
C TYR A 69 12.17 -2.57 -2.21
N LEU A 70 13.08 -3.36 -1.62
CA LEU A 70 13.48 -4.66 -2.15
C LEU A 70 12.85 -5.81 -1.37
N CYS A 71 12.61 -6.96 -2.00
CA CYS A 71 12.24 -8.19 -1.30
C CYS A 71 13.48 -8.88 -0.70
N HIS A 72 13.28 -9.77 0.27
CA HIS A 72 14.38 -10.47 0.94
C HIS A 72 15.28 -11.24 -0.03
N LYS A 73 14.69 -11.93 -1.03
CA LYS A 73 15.44 -12.71 -2.02
C LYS A 73 16.35 -11.86 -2.90
N CYS A 74 15.83 -10.73 -3.40
CA CYS A 74 16.62 -9.82 -4.23
C CYS A 74 17.74 -9.14 -3.43
N LEU A 75 17.46 -8.80 -2.18
CA LEU A 75 18.48 -8.25 -1.29
C LEU A 75 19.59 -9.27 -1.02
N GLU A 76 19.22 -10.51 -0.70
CA GLU A 76 20.17 -11.60 -0.47
C GLU A 76 21.07 -11.85 -1.69
N SER A 77 20.50 -11.90 -2.89
CA SER A 77 21.30 -12.05 -4.11
C SER A 77 22.26 -10.89 -4.34
N LEU A 78 21.82 -9.65 -4.08
CA LEU A 78 22.66 -8.46 -4.23
C LEU A 78 23.83 -8.48 -3.24
N ILE A 79 23.58 -8.77 -1.96
CA ILE A 79 24.65 -8.90 -0.96
C ILE A 79 25.67 -9.96 -1.39
N LYS A 80 25.20 -11.11 -1.88
CA LYS A 80 26.09 -12.18 -2.35
C LYS A 80 26.90 -11.74 -3.57
N MET A 81 26.31 -11.00 -4.51
CA MET A 81 27.01 -10.49 -5.69
C MET A 81 28.07 -9.45 -5.31
N THR A 82 27.74 -8.51 -4.42
CA THR A 82 28.67 -7.46 -3.98
C THR A 82 29.88 -8.04 -3.25
N ILE A 83 29.68 -9.07 -2.41
CA ILE A 83 30.79 -9.72 -1.70
C ILE A 83 31.71 -10.48 -2.66
N ARG A 84 31.14 -11.08 -3.71
CA ARG A 84 31.92 -11.84 -4.71
C ARG A 84 32.71 -10.94 -5.68
N GLY A 85 32.55 -9.62 -5.60
CA GLY A 85 33.19 -8.68 -6.54
C GLY A 85 32.66 -8.80 -7.97
N ILE A 86 31.52 -9.47 -8.16
CA ILE A 86 30.82 -9.52 -9.44
C ILE A 86 29.87 -8.33 -9.43
N SER A 87 30.46 -7.15 -9.60
CA SER A 87 29.75 -5.89 -9.81
C SER A 87 29.70 -5.58 -11.29
#